data_AF-A0A5J4S417-F1
#
_entry.id   AF-A0A5J4S417-F1
#
_cell.length_a   1.000
_cell.length_b   1.000
_cell.length_c   1.000
_cell.angle_alpha   90.00
_cell.angle_beta   90.00
_cell.angle_gamma   90.00
#
_symmetry.space_group_name_H-M   'P 1'
#
loop_
_entity.id
_entity.type
_entity.pdbx_description
1 polymer ?
#
loop_
_entity_poly.entity_id
_entity_poly.type
_entity_poly.pdbx_seq_one_letter_code
_entity_poly.pdbx_strand_id
1 'polypeptide(L)'
;NCKFSAESSSTTYYSSYIHVTRAKQVTIRNSQFDAVLLGSGASLVLGNFVNVSTIENTNFTGIVNANGNGSALNIEIHPEFGKHTLDHVVFQSCSANFGGAVYVDLGERRGTQSNAEFRTIQFTQCDFLNTVTTGRAAIFFKDAGSVVDITKCHFVRNTAPQSQTTDMYFEYELNKDSMRKERFRGSHSNSDTPKLQLYYDQTNYDNLLPNYPSDIYVAQSVGSDSTGDGSRTNPYRTVQYSLEIAEPQSTSLNIIILDGQQWGNALWLR
;
A
#
# COMPACT_ATOMS: atom_id res chain seq x y z
N ASN A 1 -1.62 19.03 -8.41
CA ASN A 1 -2.48 19.92 -7.60
C ASN A 1 -3.90 19.94 -8.17
N CYS A 2 -4.52 18.77 -8.28
CA CYS A 2 -5.91 18.65 -8.68
C CYS A 2 -6.72 18.11 -7.51
N LYS A 3 -7.96 18.57 -7.38
CA LYS A 3 -8.92 18.04 -6.40
C LYS A 3 -10.13 17.51 -7.15
N PHE A 4 -10.46 16.24 -6.93
CA PHE A 4 -11.58 15.54 -7.54
C PHE A 4 -12.59 15.20 -6.44
N SER A 5 -13.81 15.72 -6.56
CA SER A 5 -14.89 15.53 -5.59
C SER A 5 -16.23 15.47 -6.31
N ALA A 6 -17.12 14.61 -5.85
CA ALA A 6 -18.50 14.55 -6.31
C ALA A 6 -19.37 15.54 -5.53
N GLU A 7 -20.45 16.01 -6.14
CA GLU A 7 -21.43 16.89 -5.46
C GLU A 7 -22.18 16.16 -4.34
N SER A 8 -22.31 14.83 -4.46
CA SER A 8 -23.00 13.97 -3.51
C SER A 8 -22.19 12.70 -3.26
N SER A 9 -22.02 12.33 -1.99
CA SER A 9 -21.40 11.05 -1.59
C SER A 9 -22.41 9.90 -1.48
N SER A 10 -23.71 10.18 -1.61
CA SER A 10 -24.78 9.19 -1.56
C SER A 10 -25.32 8.79 -2.94
N THR A 11 -24.99 9.57 -3.98
CA THR A 11 -25.34 9.24 -5.36
C THR A 11 -24.33 8.26 -5.94
N THR A 12 -24.80 7.19 -6.55
CA THR A 12 -23.94 6.22 -7.24
C THR A 12 -23.53 6.74 -8.61
N TYR A 13 -22.22 6.90 -8.83
CA TYR A 13 -21.63 7.25 -10.12
C TYR A 13 -21.05 6.01 -10.81
N TYR A 14 -21.31 5.85 -12.10
CA TYR A 14 -20.86 4.67 -12.87
C TYR A 14 -19.55 4.91 -13.63
N SER A 15 -18.84 6.00 -13.36
CA SER A 15 -17.57 6.37 -13.99
C SER A 15 -16.50 6.72 -12.97
N SER A 16 -15.25 6.55 -13.37
CA SER A 16 -14.07 7.04 -12.64
C SER A 16 -13.92 8.56 -12.77
N TYR A 17 -13.19 9.20 -11.86
CA TYR A 17 -12.73 10.57 -12.08
C TYR A 17 -11.68 10.62 -13.20
N ILE A 18 -10.78 9.63 -13.22
CA ILE A 18 -9.75 9.50 -14.24
C ILE A 18 -9.73 8.04 -14.71
N HIS A 19 -9.82 7.85 -16.02
CA HIS A 19 -9.68 6.55 -16.66
C HIS A 19 -8.71 6.68 -17.85
N VAL A 20 -7.50 6.15 -17.69
CA VAL A 20 -6.48 6.13 -18.75
C VAL A 20 -6.34 4.71 -19.27
N THR A 21 -6.78 4.46 -20.50
CA THR A 21 -6.73 3.13 -21.11
C THR A 21 -5.41 2.86 -21.84
N ARG A 22 -4.76 3.89 -22.40
CA ARG A 22 -3.53 3.78 -23.16
C ARG A 22 -2.64 4.98 -22.94
N ALA A 23 -1.40 4.77 -22.51
CA ALA A 23 -0.39 5.81 -22.41
C ALA A 23 1.00 5.21 -22.30
N LYS A 24 2.01 5.88 -22.89
CA LYS A 24 3.40 5.49 -22.62
C LYS A 24 3.77 5.74 -21.15
N GLN A 25 3.29 6.84 -20.59
CA GLN A 25 3.57 7.24 -19.23
C GLN A 25 2.40 8.04 -18.66
N VAL A 26 2.04 7.78 -17.41
CA VAL A 26 1.08 8.56 -16.63
C VAL A 26 1.75 9.04 -15.36
N THR A 27 1.51 10.29 -14.97
CA THR A 27 2.05 10.84 -13.72
C THR A 27 0.97 11.65 -13.03
N ILE A 28 0.66 11.28 -11.79
CA ILE A 28 -0.31 11.93 -10.92
C ILE A 28 0.43 12.35 -9.66
N ARG A 29 0.41 13.64 -9.36
CA ARG A 29 1.15 14.20 -8.23
C ARG A 29 0.32 15.21 -7.47
N ASN A 30 0.51 15.26 -6.16
CA ASN A 30 -0.03 16.32 -5.30
C ASN A 30 -1.54 16.50 -5.55
N SER A 31 -2.28 15.39 -5.56
CA SER A 31 -3.70 15.38 -5.93
C SER A 31 -4.56 14.81 -4.80
N GLN A 32 -5.84 15.17 -4.80
CA GLN A 32 -6.80 14.72 -3.81
C GLN A 32 -8.04 14.17 -4.51
N PHE A 33 -8.47 12.98 -4.12
CA PHE A 33 -9.69 12.31 -4.55
C PHE A 33 -10.58 12.10 -3.33
N ASP A 34 -11.70 12.80 -3.29
CA ASP A 34 -12.62 12.83 -2.15
C ASP A 34 -13.83 11.91 -2.36
N ALA A 35 -14.57 11.76 -1.26
CA ALA A 35 -15.64 10.82 -1.08
C ALA A 35 -16.62 10.78 -2.25
N VAL A 36 -16.85 9.57 -2.75
CA VAL A 36 -17.75 9.28 -3.85
C VAL A 36 -18.21 7.83 -3.75
N LEU A 37 -19.47 7.58 -4.10
CA LEU A 37 -20.00 6.24 -4.25
C LEU A 37 -19.94 5.84 -5.73
N LEU A 38 -19.12 4.87 -6.07
CA LEU A 38 -18.91 4.33 -7.40
C LEU A 38 -19.66 3.01 -7.59
N GLY A 39 -20.19 2.81 -8.79
CA GLY A 39 -21.02 1.64 -9.12
C GLY A 39 -20.23 0.43 -9.62
N SER A 40 -19.07 0.62 -10.26
CA SER A 40 -18.29 -0.47 -10.86
C SER A 40 -16.81 -0.15 -11.08
N GLY A 41 -16.45 1.11 -11.35
CA GLY A 41 -15.06 1.55 -11.55
C GLY A 41 -14.39 2.07 -10.28
N ALA A 42 -13.06 2.00 -10.22
CA ALA A 42 -12.29 2.74 -9.23
C ALA A 42 -12.27 4.25 -9.55
N SER A 43 -11.89 5.08 -8.61
CA SER A 43 -11.80 6.53 -8.79
C SER A 43 -10.72 6.92 -9.81
N LEU A 44 -9.63 6.16 -9.82
CA LEU A 44 -8.54 6.22 -10.78
C LEU A 44 -8.32 4.84 -11.38
N VAL A 45 -8.39 4.75 -12.71
CA VAL A 45 -8.17 3.51 -13.46
C VAL A 45 -7.00 3.71 -14.44
N LEU A 46 -6.01 2.82 -14.35
CA LEU A 46 -4.90 2.70 -15.29
C LEU A 46 -5.00 1.34 -15.99
N GLY A 47 -5.36 1.37 -17.27
CA GLY A 47 -5.55 0.15 -18.07
C GLY A 47 -4.24 -0.49 -18.52
N ASN A 48 -4.35 -1.71 -19.04
CA ASN A 48 -3.23 -2.58 -19.44
C ASN A 48 -2.29 -2.06 -20.55
N PHE A 49 -2.57 -0.92 -21.17
CA PHE A 49 -1.64 -0.26 -22.11
C PHE A 49 -1.03 1.02 -21.54
N VAL A 50 -1.01 1.15 -20.21
CA VAL A 50 -0.22 2.15 -19.50
C VAL A 50 1.13 1.52 -19.13
N ASN A 51 2.20 1.84 -19.87
CA ASN A 51 3.49 1.17 -19.68
C ASN A 51 4.20 1.57 -18.39
N VAL A 52 4.06 2.85 -18.01
CA VAL A 52 4.68 3.42 -16.82
C VAL A 52 3.67 4.30 -16.12
N SER A 53 3.53 4.15 -14.81
CA SER A 53 2.78 5.12 -14.00
C SER A 53 3.50 5.50 -12.73
N THR A 54 3.35 6.75 -12.35
CA THR A 54 3.86 7.29 -11.10
C THR A 54 2.75 8.07 -10.39
N ILE A 55 2.39 7.64 -9.19
CA ILE A 55 1.43 8.32 -8.32
C ILE A 55 2.19 8.75 -7.07
N GLU A 56 2.32 10.05 -6.86
CA GLU A 56 3.09 10.60 -5.73
C GLU A 56 2.27 11.60 -4.92
N ASN A 57 2.45 11.62 -3.60
CA ASN A 57 1.88 12.64 -2.71
C ASN A 57 0.39 12.87 -2.97
N THR A 58 -0.37 11.79 -3.04
CA THR A 58 -1.77 11.80 -3.49
C THR A 58 -2.66 11.12 -2.46
N ASN A 59 -3.82 11.72 -2.20
CA ASN A 59 -4.74 11.24 -1.18
C ASN A 59 -6.05 10.76 -1.82
N PHE A 60 -6.51 9.60 -1.40
CA PHE A 60 -7.82 9.04 -1.71
C PHE A 60 -8.57 8.90 -0.39
N THR A 61 -9.72 9.57 -0.24
CA THR A 61 -10.45 9.60 1.03
C THR A 61 -11.93 9.36 0.83
N GLY A 62 -12.49 8.37 1.55
CA GLY A 62 -13.93 8.12 1.60
C GLY A 62 -14.52 7.55 0.31
N ILE A 63 -13.71 6.92 -0.53
CA ILE A 63 -14.15 6.39 -1.82
C ILE A 63 -14.74 5.00 -1.63
N VAL A 64 -15.99 4.82 -2.04
CA VAL A 64 -16.69 3.54 -1.97
C VAL A 64 -16.96 3.05 -3.38
N ASN A 65 -16.68 1.80 -3.68
CA ASN A 65 -17.06 1.14 -4.92
C ASN A 65 -17.92 -0.09 -4.60
N ALA A 66 -19.21 0.02 -4.84
CA ALA A 66 -20.20 -0.95 -4.38
C ALA A 66 -20.06 -2.34 -5.05
N ASN A 67 -19.64 -2.38 -6.32
CA ASN A 67 -19.60 -3.63 -7.09
C ASN A 67 -18.27 -3.87 -7.81
N GLY A 68 -17.26 -3.03 -7.61
CA GLY A 68 -15.99 -3.14 -8.32
C GLY A 68 -14.85 -3.69 -7.47
N ASN A 69 -13.72 -3.88 -8.16
CA ASN A 69 -12.59 -4.60 -7.61
C ASN A 69 -11.72 -3.74 -6.70
N GLY A 70 -11.58 -2.44 -7.00
CA GLY A 70 -10.88 -1.44 -6.20
C GLY A 70 -11.68 -0.15 -6.12
N SER A 71 -11.67 0.55 -4.98
CA SER A 71 -12.41 1.81 -4.84
C SER A 71 -11.59 3.01 -5.28
N ALA A 72 -10.40 3.17 -4.73
CA ALA A 72 -9.53 4.29 -5.04
C ALA A 72 -8.81 4.06 -6.36
N LEU A 73 -8.18 2.91 -6.51
CA LEU A 73 -7.26 2.64 -7.60
C LEU A 73 -7.46 1.25 -8.19
N ASN A 74 -7.49 1.20 -9.52
CA ASN A 74 -7.39 -0.03 -10.30
C ASN A 74 -6.21 0.12 -11.29
N ILE A 75 -5.25 -0.81 -11.23
CA ILE A 75 -4.15 -0.91 -12.18
C ILE A 75 -4.23 -2.26 -12.88
N GLU A 76 -4.23 -2.26 -14.20
CA GLU A 76 -4.03 -3.45 -15.01
C GLU A 76 -2.63 -3.38 -15.63
N ILE A 77 -1.79 -4.38 -15.37
CA ILE A 77 -0.42 -4.42 -15.89
C ILE A 77 -0.37 -5.23 -17.17
N HIS A 78 0.31 -4.71 -18.20
CA HIS A 78 0.50 -5.46 -19.43
C HIS A 78 1.30 -6.76 -19.19
N PRO A 79 0.98 -7.88 -19.86
CA PRO A 79 1.72 -9.14 -19.71
C PRO A 79 3.22 -9.08 -20.05
N GLU A 80 3.68 -8.04 -20.74
CA GLU A 80 5.05 -7.95 -21.26
C GLU A 80 5.88 -6.79 -20.67
N PHE A 81 5.23 -5.76 -20.13
CA PHE A 81 5.90 -4.55 -19.65
C PHE A 81 5.01 -3.82 -18.65
N GLY A 82 5.62 -3.05 -17.76
CA GLY A 82 4.87 -2.32 -16.75
C GLY A 82 5.75 -1.95 -15.58
N LYS A 83 5.92 -0.66 -15.34
CA LYS A 83 6.50 -0.16 -14.10
C LYS A 83 5.56 0.83 -13.46
N HIS A 84 5.07 0.49 -12.28
CA HIS A 84 4.08 1.30 -11.58
C HIS A 84 4.61 1.62 -10.19
N THR A 85 4.71 2.90 -9.88
CA THR A 85 5.22 3.37 -8.58
C THR A 85 4.16 4.21 -7.91
N LEU A 86 3.86 3.86 -6.67
CA LEU A 86 3.10 4.64 -5.72
C LEU A 86 4.05 5.06 -4.60
N ASP A 87 4.13 6.34 -4.33
CA ASP A 87 5.05 6.90 -3.35
C ASP A 87 4.37 8.00 -2.54
N HIS A 88 4.35 7.88 -1.21
CA HIS A 88 3.63 8.81 -0.33
C HIS A 88 2.14 8.97 -0.71
N VAL A 89 1.46 7.84 -0.94
CA VAL A 89 0.03 7.81 -1.28
C VAL A 89 -0.79 7.38 -0.08
N VAL A 90 -1.84 8.14 0.25
CA VAL A 90 -2.74 7.83 1.36
C VAL A 90 -4.07 7.31 0.83
N PHE A 91 -4.49 6.16 1.32
CA PHE A 91 -5.79 5.55 1.10
C PHE A 91 -6.54 5.49 2.42
N GLN A 92 -7.51 6.37 2.61
CA GLN A 92 -8.22 6.52 3.87
C GLN A 92 -9.72 6.26 3.70
N SER A 93 -10.28 5.37 4.52
CA SER A 93 -11.72 5.08 4.53
C SER A 93 -12.25 4.68 3.14
N CYS A 94 -11.43 3.96 2.38
CA CYS A 94 -11.76 3.42 1.08
C CYS A 94 -12.48 2.07 1.24
N SER A 95 -13.44 1.76 0.36
CA SER A 95 -14.14 0.47 0.43
C SER A 95 -14.60 -0.12 -0.89
N ALA A 96 -14.31 -1.39 -1.12
CA ALA A 96 -14.68 -2.16 -2.31
C ALA A 96 -14.73 -3.68 -2.01
N ASN A 97 -15.06 -4.49 -3.01
CA ASN A 97 -15.22 -5.93 -2.81
C ASN A 97 -13.88 -6.69 -2.66
N PHE A 98 -12.96 -6.57 -3.61
CA PHE A 98 -11.73 -7.36 -3.58
C PHE A 98 -10.60 -6.60 -2.87
N GLY A 99 -10.14 -5.51 -3.48
CA GLY A 99 -9.18 -4.56 -2.91
C GLY A 99 -9.90 -3.36 -2.35
N GLY A 100 -10.15 -3.33 -1.05
CA GLY A 100 -10.92 -2.27 -0.37
C GLY A 100 -10.52 -0.87 -0.83
N ALA A 101 -9.23 -0.61 -1.01
CA ALA A 101 -8.69 0.59 -1.63
C ALA A 101 -8.14 0.33 -3.05
N VAL A 102 -7.27 -0.68 -3.18
CA VAL A 102 -6.45 -0.87 -4.37
C VAL A 102 -6.62 -2.26 -4.95
N TYR A 103 -6.87 -2.32 -6.25
CA TYR A 103 -6.85 -3.55 -7.02
C TYR A 103 -5.77 -3.47 -8.10
N VAL A 104 -5.00 -4.54 -8.24
CA VAL A 104 -3.94 -4.65 -9.24
C VAL A 104 -4.07 -5.99 -9.95
N ASP A 105 -4.28 -5.96 -11.26
CA ASP A 105 -4.08 -7.11 -12.13
C ASP A 105 -2.60 -7.12 -12.54
N LEU A 106 -1.82 -8.09 -12.01
CA LEU A 106 -0.39 -8.21 -12.26
C LEU A 106 -0.07 -8.75 -13.68
N GLY A 107 -1.10 -9.06 -14.46
CA GLY A 107 -1.04 -9.69 -15.76
C GLY A 107 -0.68 -11.18 -15.67
N GLU A 108 -1.11 -11.95 -16.67
CA GLU A 108 -0.74 -13.36 -16.75
C GLU A 108 0.75 -13.55 -17.06
N ARG A 109 1.35 -14.59 -16.47
CA ARG A 109 2.70 -15.04 -16.82
C ARG A 109 2.62 -15.91 -18.07
N ARG A 110 2.95 -15.36 -19.25
CA ARG A 110 3.01 -16.12 -20.51
C ARG A 110 4.38 -16.76 -20.72
N GLY A 111 4.45 -18.10 -20.69
CA GLY A 111 5.61 -18.90 -21.10
C GLY A 111 6.77 -19.01 -20.10
N THR A 112 7.91 -19.57 -20.56
CA THR A 112 9.17 -19.80 -19.82
C THR A 112 9.94 -18.53 -19.45
N GLN A 113 9.27 -17.37 -19.37
CA GLN A 113 9.90 -16.13 -18.89
C GLN A 113 10.28 -16.33 -17.41
N SER A 114 11.55 -16.66 -17.21
CA SER A 114 12.14 -16.96 -15.91
C SER A 114 12.23 -15.74 -15.00
N ASN A 115 12.07 -14.53 -15.54
CA ASN A 115 12.35 -13.30 -14.84
C ASN A 115 11.07 -12.46 -14.70
N ALA A 116 10.28 -12.72 -13.65
CA ALA A 116 9.19 -11.83 -13.23
C ALA A 116 9.71 -10.42 -12.83
N GLU A 117 11.02 -10.25 -12.67
CA GLU A 117 11.69 -9.00 -12.26
C GLU A 117 11.60 -7.85 -13.29
N PHE A 118 11.21 -8.11 -14.54
CA PHE A 118 11.03 -7.03 -15.52
C PHE A 118 9.76 -6.20 -15.31
N ARG A 119 8.85 -6.67 -14.44
CA ARG A 119 7.61 -5.97 -14.11
C ARG A 119 7.56 -5.77 -12.61
N THR A 120 7.53 -4.50 -12.20
CA THR A 120 7.52 -4.13 -10.79
C THR A 120 6.39 -3.16 -10.52
N ILE A 121 5.62 -3.48 -9.48
CA ILE A 121 4.76 -2.52 -8.82
C ILE A 121 5.35 -2.23 -7.44
N GLN A 122 5.50 -0.96 -7.13
CA GLN A 122 6.19 -0.51 -5.94
C GLN A 122 5.28 0.42 -5.16
N PHE A 123 5.04 0.08 -3.90
CA PHE A 123 4.41 0.93 -2.91
C PHE A 123 5.51 1.35 -1.94
N THR A 124 5.76 2.65 -1.88
CA THR A 124 6.76 3.24 -0.98
C THR A 124 6.05 4.27 -0.11
N GLN A 125 6.20 4.15 1.21
CA GLN A 125 5.66 5.15 2.15
C GLN A 125 4.16 5.42 1.94
N CYS A 126 3.39 4.38 1.63
CA CYS A 126 1.96 4.47 1.42
C CYS A 126 1.20 4.09 2.70
N ASP A 127 0.11 4.80 2.95
CA ASP A 127 -0.74 4.62 4.14
C ASP A 127 -2.11 4.05 3.73
N PHE A 128 -2.50 2.93 4.31
CA PHE A 128 -3.80 2.29 4.15
C PHE A 128 -4.53 2.35 5.48
N LEU A 129 -5.41 3.35 5.63
CA LEU A 129 -5.99 3.77 6.90
C LEU A 129 -7.49 3.49 6.93
N ASN A 130 -7.94 2.61 7.84
CA ASN A 130 -9.35 2.27 8.03
C ASN A 130 -10.03 1.86 6.70
N THR A 131 -9.31 1.15 5.83
CA THR A 131 -9.88 0.60 4.60
C THR A 131 -10.78 -0.58 4.94
N VAL A 132 -11.91 -0.68 4.25
CA VAL A 132 -12.91 -1.74 4.48
C VAL A 132 -13.08 -2.56 3.21
N THR A 133 -12.82 -3.85 3.25
CA THR A 133 -13.14 -4.76 2.15
C THR A 133 -14.39 -5.57 2.49
N THR A 134 -15.18 -5.95 1.50
CA THR A 134 -16.29 -6.91 1.69
C THR A 134 -15.95 -8.32 1.21
N GLY A 135 -14.73 -8.53 0.68
CA GLY A 135 -14.36 -9.78 0.03
C GLY A 135 -12.98 -10.29 0.42
N ARG A 136 -11.89 -9.53 0.18
CA ARG A 136 -10.53 -10.10 0.26
C ARG A 136 -9.52 -9.36 1.11
N ALA A 137 -9.14 -8.12 0.79
CA ALA A 137 -8.12 -7.35 1.50
C ALA A 137 -8.21 -5.84 1.21
N ALA A 138 -7.46 -4.99 1.90
CA ALA A 138 -7.30 -3.57 1.53
C ALA A 138 -6.63 -3.40 0.15
N ILE A 139 -5.64 -4.25 -0.17
CA ILE A 139 -5.01 -4.38 -1.48
C ILE A 139 -5.20 -5.79 -2.01
N PHE A 140 -5.68 -5.92 -3.23
CA PHE A 140 -5.82 -7.20 -3.92
C PHE A 140 -4.94 -7.27 -5.17
N PHE A 141 -4.12 -8.31 -5.23
CA PHE A 141 -3.28 -8.63 -6.38
C PHE A 141 -3.84 -9.86 -7.12
N LYS A 142 -4.38 -9.62 -8.31
CA LYS A 142 -4.79 -10.65 -9.28
C LYS A 142 -3.59 -11.10 -10.10
N ASP A 143 -3.61 -12.37 -10.52
CA ASP A 143 -2.58 -13.01 -11.35
C ASP A 143 -1.17 -12.97 -10.72
N ALA A 144 -0.14 -13.32 -11.49
CA ALA A 144 1.23 -13.49 -10.99
C ALA A 144 2.31 -13.14 -12.03
N GLY A 145 2.06 -12.11 -12.83
CA GLY A 145 3.02 -11.66 -13.85
C GLY A 145 4.16 -10.83 -13.28
N SER A 146 3.91 -10.08 -12.21
CA SER A 146 4.80 -9.02 -11.74
C SER A 146 5.22 -9.22 -10.30
N VAL A 147 6.37 -8.67 -9.92
CA VAL A 147 6.82 -8.66 -8.52
C VAL A 147 6.33 -7.39 -7.82
N VAL A 148 5.94 -7.53 -6.56
CA VAL A 148 5.43 -6.44 -5.72
C VAL A 148 6.46 -6.08 -4.66
N ASP A 149 6.79 -4.78 -4.56
CA ASP A 149 7.55 -4.21 -3.45
C ASP A 149 6.61 -3.38 -2.57
N ILE A 150 6.61 -3.63 -1.26
CA ILE A 150 5.84 -2.92 -0.23
C ILE A 150 6.82 -2.38 0.82
N THR A 151 7.37 -1.18 0.58
CA THR A 151 8.43 -0.62 1.42
C THR A 151 7.91 0.52 2.28
N LYS A 152 8.17 0.46 3.59
CA LYS A 152 7.77 1.49 4.57
C LYS A 152 6.27 1.84 4.48
N CYS A 153 5.43 0.87 4.18
CA CYS A 153 3.98 1.08 4.08
C CYS A 153 3.30 0.77 5.40
N HIS A 154 2.20 1.46 5.65
CA HIS A 154 1.47 1.39 6.90
C HIS A 154 0.06 0.89 6.65
N PHE A 155 -0.31 -0.19 7.33
CA PHE A 155 -1.67 -0.70 7.33
C PHE A 155 -2.26 -0.47 8.72
N VAL A 156 -3.29 0.37 8.80
CA VAL A 156 -3.82 0.83 10.09
C VAL A 156 -5.30 0.53 10.16
N ARG A 157 -5.66 -0.43 11.02
CA ARG A 157 -7.05 -0.78 11.32
C ARG A 157 -7.89 -1.06 10.06
N ASN A 158 -7.30 -1.74 9.08
CA ASN A 158 -8.08 -2.21 7.94
C ASN A 158 -8.95 -3.39 8.39
N THR A 159 -10.13 -3.50 7.80
CA THR A 159 -11.12 -4.51 8.19
C THR A 159 -11.61 -5.29 7.00
N ALA A 160 -11.86 -6.57 7.23
CA ALA A 160 -12.38 -7.52 6.26
C ALA A 160 -13.42 -8.42 6.92
N PRO A 161 -14.28 -9.12 6.15
CA PRO A 161 -15.19 -10.11 6.71
C PRO A 161 -14.41 -11.22 7.43
N GLN A 162 -15.09 -11.92 8.33
CA GLN A 162 -14.50 -13.02 9.08
C GLN A 162 -13.82 -14.03 8.16
N SER A 163 -12.62 -14.48 8.54
CA SER A 163 -11.80 -15.45 7.80
C SER A 163 -11.21 -14.94 6.47
N GLN A 164 -11.31 -13.65 6.16
CA GLN A 164 -10.61 -13.03 5.04
C GLN A 164 -9.36 -12.28 5.51
N THR A 165 -8.54 -11.87 4.56
CA THR A 165 -7.33 -11.10 4.81
C THR A 165 -7.65 -9.63 5.05
N THR A 166 -6.96 -8.96 5.96
CA THR A 166 -7.25 -7.55 6.22
C THR A 166 -6.48 -6.60 5.30
N ASP A 167 -5.17 -6.83 5.10
CA ASP A 167 -4.32 -5.84 4.45
C ASP A 167 -4.01 -6.18 3.00
N MET A 168 -3.43 -7.37 2.74
CA MET A 168 -2.95 -7.71 1.40
C MET A 168 -3.22 -9.17 1.02
N TYR A 169 -3.75 -9.38 -0.18
CA TYR A 169 -4.03 -10.71 -0.70
C TYR A 169 -3.45 -10.90 -2.09
N PHE A 170 -2.76 -12.03 -2.29
CA PHE A 170 -2.24 -12.47 -3.59
C PHE A 170 -3.00 -13.69 -4.08
N GLU A 171 -3.64 -13.59 -5.24
CA GLU A 171 -4.56 -14.62 -5.75
C GLU A 171 -3.87 -15.88 -6.30
N TYR A 172 -2.60 -15.83 -6.66
CA TYR A 172 -1.91 -16.96 -7.27
C TYR A 172 -0.61 -17.30 -6.55
N GLU A 173 -0.40 -18.59 -6.28
CA GLU A 173 0.81 -19.11 -5.60
C GLU A 173 2.13 -18.77 -6.30
N LEU A 174 2.08 -18.46 -7.60
CA LEU A 174 3.24 -18.01 -8.38
C LEU A 174 3.80 -16.66 -7.90
N ASN A 175 3.08 -15.94 -7.04
CA ASN A 175 3.55 -14.72 -6.39
C ASN A 175 4.52 -14.96 -5.22
N LYS A 176 5.01 -16.19 -4.99
CA LYS A 176 6.01 -16.49 -3.93
C LYS A 176 7.22 -15.56 -3.93
N ASP A 177 7.64 -15.08 -5.10
CA ASP A 177 8.75 -14.12 -5.20
C ASP A 177 8.44 -12.75 -4.58
N SER A 178 7.17 -12.36 -4.55
CA SER A 178 6.67 -11.16 -3.86
C SER A 178 6.57 -11.37 -2.35
N MET A 179 6.59 -12.62 -1.86
CA MET A 179 6.41 -12.98 -0.44
C MET A 179 7.72 -13.05 0.36
N ARG A 180 8.79 -12.41 -0.12
CA ARG A 180 10.11 -12.43 0.53
C ARG A 180 10.27 -11.25 1.50
N LYS A 181 10.98 -11.45 2.61
CA LYS A 181 11.12 -10.43 3.68
C LYS A 181 11.67 -9.10 3.17
N GLU A 182 12.62 -9.13 2.24
CA GLU A 182 13.22 -7.94 1.65
C GLU A 182 12.22 -7.06 0.87
N ARG A 183 11.10 -7.64 0.42
CA ARG A 183 10.04 -6.94 -0.32
C ARG A 183 9.09 -6.16 0.60
N PHE A 184 9.07 -6.44 1.90
CA PHE A 184 8.21 -5.78 2.90
C PHE A 184 8.97 -4.86 3.86
N ARG A 185 10.17 -4.41 3.49
CA ARG A 185 11.09 -3.71 4.40
C ARG A 185 10.44 -2.47 5.02
N GLY A 186 10.41 -2.42 6.36
CA GLY A 186 9.92 -1.28 7.13
C GLY A 186 8.39 -1.14 7.15
N SER A 187 7.66 -2.07 6.55
CA SER A 187 6.19 -2.05 6.53
C SER A 187 5.60 -2.72 7.77
N HIS A 188 4.48 -2.19 8.26
CA HIS A 188 3.88 -2.61 9.52
C HIS A 188 2.35 -2.60 9.42
N SER A 189 1.71 -3.38 10.30
CA SER A 189 0.26 -3.47 10.38
C SER A 189 -0.24 -3.68 11.80
N ASN A 190 -1.30 -2.99 12.20
CA ASN A 190 -2.11 -3.33 13.37
C ASN A 190 -3.53 -3.79 13.04
N SER A 191 -3.79 -4.17 11.79
CA SER A 191 -5.05 -4.79 11.39
C SER A 191 -5.19 -6.20 11.99
N ASP A 192 -6.42 -6.70 12.05
CA ASP A 192 -6.71 -8.06 12.54
C ASP A 192 -6.08 -9.12 11.62
N THR A 193 -5.75 -10.29 12.18
CA THR A 193 -5.18 -11.41 11.42
C THR A 193 -6.27 -12.21 10.70
N PRO A 194 -5.99 -12.79 9.51
CA PRO A 194 -4.72 -12.74 8.79
C PRO A 194 -4.51 -11.40 8.08
N LYS A 195 -3.29 -10.87 8.13
CA LYS A 195 -2.91 -9.57 7.53
C LYS A 195 -2.47 -9.73 6.08
N LEU A 196 -1.71 -10.80 5.81
CA LEU A 196 -1.13 -11.06 4.50
C LEU A 196 -1.32 -12.53 4.14
N GLN A 197 -1.88 -12.79 2.96
CA GLN A 197 -2.09 -14.16 2.48
C GLN A 197 -1.70 -14.33 1.01
N LEU A 198 -1.18 -15.52 0.70
CA LEU A 198 -0.97 -16.03 -0.64
C LEU A 198 -1.93 -17.20 -0.85
N TYR A 199 -2.75 -17.13 -1.90
CA TYR A 199 -3.76 -18.14 -2.16
C TYR A 199 -3.16 -19.55 -2.31
N TYR A 200 -3.85 -20.53 -1.73
CA TYR A 200 -3.43 -21.94 -1.63
C TYR A 200 -2.08 -22.18 -0.93
N ASP A 201 -1.44 -21.16 -0.34
CA ASP A 201 -0.29 -21.34 0.54
C ASP A 201 -0.73 -21.36 2.01
N GLN A 202 -0.28 -22.36 2.76
CA GLN A 202 -0.59 -22.51 4.19
C GLN A 202 0.39 -21.73 5.09
N THR A 203 1.42 -21.13 4.51
CA THR A 203 2.40 -20.33 5.24
C THR A 203 1.76 -19.09 5.84
N ASN A 204 2.01 -18.84 7.12
CA ASN A 204 1.61 -17.59 7.75
C ASN A 204 2.63 -16.49 7.38
N TYR A 205 2.17 -15.51 6.63
CA TYR A 205 2.98 -14.38 6.17
C TYR A 205 2.79 -13.09 6.99
N ASP A 206 2.02 -13.13 8.09
CA ASP A 206 1.78 -11.95 8.93
C ASP A 206 3.08 -11.39 9.55
N ASN A 207 4.13 -12.21 9.65
CA ASN A 207 5.45 -11.77 10.08
C ASN A 207 6.14 -10.80 9.08
N LEU A 208 5.66 -10.72 7.83
CA LEU A 208 6.09 -9.72 6.87
C LEU A 208 5.44 -8.35 7.11
N LEU A 209 4.35 -8.30 7.89
CA LEU A 209 3.67 -7.09 8.35
C LEU A 209 3.56 -7.09 9.89
N PRO A 210 4.69 -6.97 10.60
CA PRO A 210 4.69 -6.96 12.06
C PRO A 210 3.84 -5.82 12.63
N ASN A 211 3.41 -5.98 13.89
CA ASN A 211 2.78 -4.89 14.64
C ASN A 211 3.72 -3.70 14.81
N TYR A 212 3.15 -2.51 14.94
CA TYR A 212 3.93 -1.32 15.26
C TYR A 212 4.61 -1.48 16.64
N PRO A 213 5.89 -1.07 16.76
CA PRO A 213 6.55 -1.00 18.05
C PRO A 213 5.93 0.11 18.91
N SER A 214 5.68 -0.17 20.19
CA SER A 214 5.19 0.83 21.16
C SER A 214 6.26 1.85 21.54
N ASP A 215 7.50 1.35 21.69
CA ASP A 215 8.68 2.15 21.97
C ASP A 215 9.69 1.95 20.84
N ILE A 216 10.23 3.04 20.32
CA ILE A 216 11.27 3.02 19.29
C ILE A 216 12.54 3.65 19.84
N TYR A 217 13.60 2.85 19.95
CA TYR A 217 14.89 3.28 20.45
C TYR A 217 15.77 3.81 19.33
N VAL A 218 16.41 4.95 19.59
CA VAL A 218 17.35 5.62 18.68
C VAL A 218 18.69 5.77 19.37
N ALA A 219 19.76 5.35 18.69
CA ALA A 219 21.13 5.56 19.14
C ALA A 219 21.98 5.89 17.91
N GLN A 220 22.46 7.12 17.81
CA GLN A 220 23.27 7.57 16.69
C GLN A 220 24.61 6.80 16.59
N SER A 221 25.20 6.46 17.74
CA SER A 221 26.54 5.86 17.80
C SER A 221 26.59 4.37 17.43
N VAL A 222 25.55 3.61 17.79
CA VAL A 222 25.49 2.15 17.62
C VAL A 222 24.34 1.66 16.74
N GLY A 223 23.35 2.51 16.45
CA GLY A 223 22.16 2.13 15.69
C GLY A 223 22.37 2.05 14.17
N SER A 224 21.37 1.49 13.50
CA SER A 224 21.35 1.32 12.04
C SER A 224 19.95 1.52 11.48
N ASP A 225 19.80 2.42 10.50
CA ASP A 225 18.52 2.60 9.79
C ASP A 225 18.29 1.52 8.72
N SER A 226 19.32 0.73 8.39
CA SER A 226 19.21 -0.37 7.40
C SER A 226 18.99 -1.73 8.04
N THR A 227 19.52 -1.94 9.25
CA THR A 227 19.51 -3.25 9.94
C THR A 227 18.96 -3.18 11.36
N GLY A 228 18.69 -1.99 11.89
CA GLY A 228 18.01 -1.80 13.17
C GLY A 228 16.58 -2.34 13.11
N ASP A 229 16.05 -2.69 14.26
CA ASP A 229 14.64 -3.06 14.44
C ASP A 229 13.89 -2.12 15.41
N GLY A 230 14.61 -1.14 15.98
CA GLY A 230 14.06 -0.16 16.91
C GLY A 230 13.96 -0.65 18.34
N SER A 231 14.41 -1.87 18.63
CA SER A 231 14.56 -2.36 20.00
C SER A 231 15.72 -1.65 20.71
N ARG A 232 15.73 -1.71 22.05
CA ARG A 232 16.83 -1.17 22.85
C ARG A 232 18.19 -1.79 22.51
N THR A 233 18.22 -3.06 22.09
CA THR A 233 19.44 -3.80 21.74
C THR A 233 19.87 -3.63 20.29
N ASN A 234 18.95 -3.23 19.40
CA ASN A 234 19.21 -3.00 17.99
C ASN A 234 18.47 -1.73 17.50
N PRO A 235 18.85 -0.55 18.05
CA PRO A 235 18.13 0.70 17.82
C PRO A 235 18.31 1.20 16.40
N TYR A 236 17.40 2.08 15.98
CA TYR A 236 17.61 2.87 14.76
C TYR A 236 18.68 3.92 14.98
N ARG A 237 19.32 4.34 13.88
CA ARG A 237 20.38 5.36 13.94
C ARG A 237 19.79 6.76 14.06
N THR A 238 18.67 7.02 13.37
CA THR A 238 18.11 8.37 13.30
C THR A 238 16.68 8.45 13.81
N VAL A 239 16.34 9.60 14.41
CA VAL A 239 14.95 9.92 14.80
C VAL A 239 14.04 9.98 13.58
N GLN A 240 14.55 10.48 12.44
CA GLN A 240 13.80 10.55 11.19
C GLN A 240 13.33 9.15 10.77
N TYR A 241 14.24 8.17 10.73
CA TYR A 241 13.86 6.81 10.36
C TYR A 241 12.83 6.20 11.31
N SER A 242 13.01 6.41 12.63
CA SER A 242 12.02 5.98 13.64
C SER A 242 10.63 6.55 13.41
N LEU A 243 10.55 7.80 12.98
CA LEU A 243 9.26 8.44 12.65
C LEU A 243 8.68 7.94 11.33
N GLU A 244 9.51 7.52 10.36
CA GLU A 244 9.05 6.93 9.10
C GLU A 244 8.41 5.55 9.28
N ILE A 245 8.74 4.80 10.34
CA ILE A 245 8.17 3.47 10.60
C ILE A 245 7.06 3.47 11.66
N ALA A 246 6.95 4.57 12.42
CA ALA A 246 5.99 4.69 13.50
C ALA A 246 4.55 4.63 12.97
N GLU A 247 3.64 4.09 13.79
CA GLU A 247 2.22 4.04 13.46
C GLU A 247 1.67 5.44 13.11
N PRO A 248 1.12 5.62 11.90
CA PRO A 248 0.48 6.87 11.53
C PRO A 248 -0.69 7.20 12.46
N GLN A 249 -0.76 8.46 12.89
CA GLN A 249 -1.84 8.98 13.74
C GLN A 249 -1.94 8.29 15.13
N SER A 250 -0.88 7.62 15.59
CA SER A 250 -0.85 7.01 16.91
C SER A 250 -0.90 8.06 18.01
N THR A 251 -1.68 7.79 19.06
CA THR A 251 -1.78 8.65 20.24
C THR A 251 -0.77 8.28 21.33
N SER A 252 0.02 7.22 21.15
CA SER A 252 0.90 6.67 22.18
C SER A 252 2.20 6.12 21.60
N LEU A 253 2.98 6.98 20.94
CA LEU A 253 4.31 6.65 20.42
C LEU A 253 5.40 7.21 21.34
N ASN A 254 6.32 6.35 21.79
CA ASN A 254 7.54 6.79 22.47
C ASN A 254 8.75 6.61 21.55
N ILE A 255 9.50 7.69 21.30
CA ILE A 255 10.83 7.62 20.68
C ILE A 255 11.86 7.91 21.77
N ILE A 256 12.68 6.91 22.09
CA ILE A 256 13.64 6.94 23.20
C ILE A 256 15.04 7.12 22.62
N ILE A 257 15.65 8.28 22.86
CA ILE A 257 16.98 8.61 22.37
C ILE A 257 18.01 8.21 23.43
N LEU A 258 18.82 7.21 23.12
CA LEU A 258 19.88 6.69 23.99
C LEU A 258 21.16 7.52 23.90
N ASP A 259 21.50 8.00 22.69
CA ASP A 259 22.59 8.92 22.42
C ASP A 259 22.35 9.70 21.10
N GLY A 260 23.09 10.78 20.89
CA GLY A 260 23.10 11.55 19.64
C GLY A 260 22.73 13.03 19.81
N GLN A 261 22.86 13.80 18.72
CA GLN A 261 22.43 15.21 18.70
C GLN A 261 20.94 15.32 18.36
N GLN A 262 20.20 16.02 19.22
CA GLN A 262 18.81 16.38 18.96
C GLN A 262 18.78 17.53 17.94
N TRP A 263 18.23 17.30 16.75
CA TRP A 263 18.05 18.36 15.77
C TRP A 263 16.82 19.18 16.17
N GLY A 264 17.06 20.29 16.88
CA GLY A 264 16.01 21.15 17.47
C GLY A 264 15.05 21.84 16.51
N ASN A 265 15.19 21.64 15.19
CA ASN A 265 14.38 22.28 14.14
C ASN A 265 13.65 21.29 13.23
N ALA A 266 13.39 20.06 13.68
CA ALA A 266 12.57 19.12 12.91
C ALA A 266 11.10 19.57 12.93
N LEU A 267 10.73 20.49 12.04
CA LEU A 267 9.33 20.77 11.72
C LEU A 267 8.77 19.57 10.96
N TRP A 268 8.00 18.74 11.65
CA TRP A 268 7.33 17.59 11.04
C TRP A 268 6.01 18.05 10.42
N LEU A 269 5.98 18.15 9.09
CA LEU A 269 4.76 18.21 8.30
C LEU A 269 4.52 16.80 7.76
N ARG A 270 3.56 16.07 8.34
CA ARG A 270 2.87 14.97 7.63
C ARG A 270 1.65 15.55 6.95
#